data_AF-A0A2K5ZGY3-F1
#
_entry.id   AF-A0A2K5ZGY3-F1
#
_cell.length_a   1.000
_cell.length_b   1.000
_cell.length_c   1.000
_cell.angle_alpha   90.00
_cell.angle_beta   90.00
_cell.angle_gamma   90.00
#
_symmetry.space_group_name_H-M   'P 1'
#
loop_
_entity.id
_entity.type
_entity.pdbx_description
1 polymer ?
#
loop_
_entity_poly.entity_id
_entity_poly.type
_entity_poly.pdbx_seq_one_letter_code
_entity_poly.pdbx_strand_id
1 'polypeptide(L)'
;MKRIFGALLGLLSAQVCCVRGIQVEQSPPDLILQEGANSTLRCNYSATVSSLQWFHQNPWGQLINLFYITSGTKQNGRLSATTVTKERYSLLHISSSQTTDSGIYFCAVEPQCSPGTCSLYTNPQLGSVALPATTISRGHLSSISIA
;
A
#
# COMPACT_ATOMS: atom_id res chain seq x y z
N MET A 1 24.19 38.23 22.40
CA MET A 1 23.28 37.07 22.56
C MET A 1 22.13 37.07 21.52
N LYS A 2 22.42 37.24 20.21
CA LYS A 2 21.39 37.16 19.14
C LYS A 2 21.77 36.24 17.96
N ARG A 3 23.02 35.78 17.88
CA ARG A 3 23.51 34.89 16.82
C ARG A 3 23.38 33.39 17.13
N ILE A 4 23.17 33.04 18.40
CA ILE A 4 23.10 31.64 18.87
C ILE A 4 21.73 31.02 18.56
N PHE A 5 20.66 31.81 18.58
CA PHE A 5 19.30 31.35 18.26
C PHE A 5 19.11 30.98 16.78
N GLY A 6 19.80 31.66 15.85
CA GLY A 6 19.75 31.32 14.42
C GLY A 6 20.44 29.99 14.09
N ALA A 7 21.53 29.68 14.80
CA ALA A 7 22.23 28.40 14.64
C ALA A 7 21.43 27.23 15.22
N LEU A 8 20.80 27.42 16.38
CA LEU A 8 19.92 26.41 17.00
C LEU A 8 18.66 26.14 16.16
N LEU A 9 18.05 27.17 15.57
CA LEU A 9 16.86 27.01 14.71
C LEU A 9 17.19 26.32 13.38
N GLY A 10 18.38 26.57 12.81
CA GLY A 10 18.89 25.85 11.64
C GLY A 10 19.24 24.38 11.92
N LEU A 11 19.78 24.07 13.11
CA LEU A 11 20.09 22.70 13.55
C LEU A 11 18.84 21.84 13.74
N LEU A 12 17.73 22.41 14.22
CA LEU A 12 16.43 21.73 14.35
C LEU A 12 15.79 21.40 12.98
N SER A 13 16.11 22.14 11.91
CA SER A 13 15.57 21.89 10.57
C SER A 13 16.25 20.74 9.80
N ALA A 14 17.45 20.33 10.20
CA ALA A 14 18.25 19.32 9.49
C ALA A 14 17.86 17.86 9.81
N GLN A 15 16.97 17.63 10.78
CA GLN A 15 16.66 16.30 11.30
C GLN A 15 15.30 15.75 10.85
N VAL A 16 14.59 16.45 9.97
CA VAL A 16 13.49 15.82 9.22
C VAL A 16 14.12 15.01 8.08
N CYS A 17 14.84 13.94 8.45
CA CYS A 17 15.10 12.85 7.52
C CYS A 17 13.74 12.42 7.00
N CYS A 18 13.47 12.77 5.75
CA CYS A 18 12.27 12.39 5.05
C CYS A 18 12.20 10.86 5.02
N VAL A 19 11.54 10.25 6.02
CA VAL A 19 11.00 8.89 5.92
C VAL A 19 9.79 9.01 4.98
N ARG A 20 10.04 9.34 3.71
CA ARG A 20 9.00 9.32 2.69
C ARG A 20 8.70 7.85 2.43
N GLY A 21 7.65 7.34 3.07
CA GLY A 21 7.11 6.02 2.78
C GLY A 21 6.69 5.90 1.32
N ILE A 22 6.51 4.67 0.83
CA ILE A 22 6.00 4.44 -0.52
C ILE A 22 4.59 5.01 -0.62
N GLN A 23 4.36 5.88 -1.59
CA GLN A 23 3.03 6.41 -1.88
C GLN A 23 2.27 5.36 -2.70
N VAL A 24 1.05 5.06 -2.29
CA VAL A 24 0.14 4.14 -2.97
C VAL A 24 -1.12 4.92 -3.32
N GLU A 25 -1.61 4.75 -4.54
CA GLU A 25 -2.82 5.39 -5.02
C GLU A 25 -3.72 4.35 -5.69
N GLN A 26 -4.96 4.22 -5.21
CA GLN A 26 -5.94 3.34 -5.82
C GLN A 26 -7.03 4.09 -6.56
N SER A 27 -7.51 3.46 -7.62
CA SER A 27 -8.65 3.95 -8.39
C SER A 27 -9.51 2.81 -8.93
N PRO A 28 -10.81 3.06 -9.11
CA PRO A 28 -11.58 4.18 -8.55
C PRO A 28 -11.70 4.09 -7.01
N PRO A 29 -12.00 5.22 -6.32
CA PRO A 29 -12.20 5.23 -4.87
C PRO A 29 -13.54 4.60 -4.46
N ASP A 30 -14.59 4.74 -5.28
CA ASP A 30 -15.92 4.22 -5.01
C ASP A 30 -16.56 3.69 -6.30
N LEU A 31 -17.27 2.57 -6.21
CA LEU A 31 -18.01 1.94 -7.30
C LEU A 31 -19.36 1.43 -6.82
N ILE A 32 -20.38 1.66 -7.63
CA ILE A 32 -21.69 1.00 -7.51
C ILE A 32 -21.85 0.12 -8.74
N LEU A 33 -22.06 -1.18 -8.52
CA LEU A 33 -22.17 -2.19 -9.56
C LEU A 33 -23.49 -2.95 -9.41
N GLN A 34 -23.93 -3.59 -10.49
CA GLN A 34 -25.01 -4.58 -10.44
C GLN A 34 -24.41 -5.98 -10.26
N GLU A 35 -25.16 -6.90 -9.67
CA GLU A 35 -24.77 -8.31 -9.65
C GLU A 35 -24.48 -8.83 -11.07
N GLY A 36 -23.42 -9.62 -11.22
CA GLY A 36 -22.93 -10.11 -12.50
C GLY A 36 -22.03 -9.15 -13.28
N ALA A 37 -21.91 -7.88 -12.88
CA ALA A 37 -21.01 -6.93 -13.53
C ALA A 37 -19.53 -7.28 -13.33
N ASN A 38 -18.68 -6.83 -14.24
CA ASN A 38 -17.23 -6.92 -14.11
C ASN A 38 -16.66 -5.58 -13.66
N SER A 39 -15.60 -5.61 -12.84
CA SER A 39 -14.89 -4.41 -12.42
C SER A 39 -13.38 -4.64 -12.34
N THR A 40 -12.64 -3.53 -12.38
CA THR A 40 -11.18 -3.56 -12.23
C THR A 40 -10.76 -2.41 -11.32
N LEU A 41 -10.08 -2.74 -10.24
CA LEU A 41 -9.39 -1.79 -9.38
C LEU A 41 -7.93 -1.69 -9.81
N ARG A 42 -7.37 -0.49 -9.73
CA ARG A 42 -5.97 -0.20 -10.01
C ARG A 42 -5.29 0.30 -8.75
N CYS A 43 -4.06 -0.14 -8.54
CA CYS A 43 -3.16 0.30 -7.49
C CYS A 43 -1.85 0.75 -8.13
N ASN A 44 -1.51 2.03 -8.04
CA ASN A 44 -0.22 2.58 -8.46
C ASN A 44 0.65 2.79 -7.21
N TYR A 45 1.97 2.65 -7.36
CA TYR A 45 2.90 2.89 -6.25
C TYR A 45 4.16 3.63 -6.71
N SER A 46 4.76 4.42 -5.81
CA SER A 46 5.80 5.38 -6.21
C SER A 46 7.23 4.80 -6.33
N ALA A 47 7.48 3.61 -5.78
CA ALA A 47 8.83 3.05 -5.65
C ALA A 47 8.90 1.57 -6.08
N THR A 48 10.12 1.03 -6.13
CA THR A 48 10.31 -0.40 -6.40
C THR A 48 9.91 -1.23 -5.18
N VAL A 49 9.16 -2.31 -5.40
CA VAL A 49 8.58 -3.17 -4.37
C VAL A 49 8.98 -4.63 -4.61
N SER A 50 9.16 -5.41 -3.55
CA SER A 50 9.44 -6.86 -3.65
C SER A 50 8.18 -7.64 -3.95
N SER A 51 7.06 -7.20 -3.36
CA SER A 51 5.76 -7.86 -3.48
C SER A 51 4.61 -6.86 -3.32
N LEU A 52 3.44 -7.28 -3.77
CA LEU A 52 2.16 -6.59 -3.60
C LEU A 52 1.11 -7.57 -3.11
N GLN A 53 0.24 -7.10 -2.24
CA GLN A 53 -0.91 -7.84 -1.72
C GLN A 53 -2.20 -7.12 -2.02
N TRP A 54 -3.24 -7.87 -2.36
CA TRP A 54 -4.62 -7.38 -2.42
C TRP A 54 -5.42 -7.94 -1.25
N PHE A 55 -6.20 -7.07 -0.63
CA PHE A 55 -7.10 -7.41 0.47
C PHE A 55 -8.53 -6.98 0.16
N HIS A 56 -9.48 -7.71 0.75
CA HIS A 56 -10.88 -7.35 0.82
C HIS A 56 -11.30 -7.33 2.28
N GLN A 57 -11.89 -6.23 2.72
CA GLN A 57 -12.61 -6.13 3.97
C GLN A 57 -14.09 -6.21 3.65
N ASN A 58 -14.71 -7.32 4.06
CA ASN A 58 -16.13 -7.53 3.86
C ASN A 58 -16.98 -6.59 4.75
N PRO A 59 -18.31 -6.50 4.55
CA PRO A 59 -19.16 -5.60 5.33
C PRO A 59 -19.19 -5.89 6.84
N TRP A 60 -18.76 -7.10 7.25
CA TRP A 60 -18.62 -7.50 8.65
C TRP A 60 -17.26 -7.13 9.26
N GLY A 61 -16.40 -6.45 8.51
CA GLY A 61 -15.09 -5.99 8.95
C GLY A 61 -13.99 -7.05 8.91
N GLN A 62 -14.28 -8.27 8.46
CA GLN A 62 -13.26 -9.32 8.34
C GLN A 62 -12.32 -9.00 7.17
N LEU A 63 -11.02 -9.03 7.45
CA LEU A 63 -9.98 -8.80 6.46
C LEU A 63 -9.55 -10.12 5.81
N ILE A 64 -9.68 -10.19 4.49
CA ILE A 64 -9.39 -11.38 3.68
C ILE A 64 -8.23 -11.04 2.74
N ASN A 65 -7.15 -11.83 2.78
CA ASN A 65 -6.10 -11.74 1.77
C ASN A 65 -6.57 -12.42 0.49
N LEU A 66 -6.63 -11.67 -0.62
CA LEU A 66 -7.03 -12.19 -1.92
C LEU A 66 -5.83 -12.77 -2.67
N PHE A 67 -4.74 -11.99 -2.73
CA PHE A 67 -3.52 -12.35 -3.45
C PHE A 67 -2.26 -11.82 -2.78
N TYR A 68 -1.16 -12.54 -2.97
CA TYR A 68 0.22 -12.11 -2.78
C TYR A 68 0.98 -12.31 -4.09
N ILE A 69 1.57 -11.26 -4.66
CA ILE A 69 2.10 -11.24 -6.02
C ILE A 69 3.45 -10.53 -6.05
N THR A 70 4.48 -11.20 -6.56
CA THR A 70 5.79 -10.58 -6.81
C THR A 70 5.83 -9.93 -8.19
N SER A 71 5.28 -10.58 -9.21
CA SER A 71 5.04 -10.07 -10.56
C SER A 71 4.07 -10.98 -11.34
N GLY A 72 3.56 -10.50 -12.47
CA GLY A 72 2.71 -11.29 -13.35
C GLY A 72 1.26 -11.39 -12.86
N THR A 73 0.53 -12.41 -13.33
CA THR A 73 -0.89 -12.59 -13.05
C THR A 73 -1.15 -13.78 -12.15
N LYS A 74 -2.03 -13.61 -11.16
CA LYS A 74 -2.64 -14.67 -10.36
C LYS A 74 -4.15 -14.65 -10.51
N GLN A 75 -4.78 -15.81 -10.37
CA GLN A 75 -6.22 -15.96 -10.47
C GLN A 75 -6.73 -16.93 -9.42
N ASN A 76 -7.88 -16.63 -8.83
CA ASN A 76 -8.62 -17.50 -7.95
C ASN A 76 -10.12 -17.34 -8.22
N GLY A 77 -10.71 -18.31 -8.90
CA GLY A 77 -12.11 -18.24 -9.33
C GLY A 77 -12.39 -17.01 -10.20
N ARG A 78 -13.33 -16.18 -9.74
CA ARG A 78 -13.78 -14.94 -10.39
C ARG A 78 -12.82 -13.76 -10.24
N LEU A 79 -11.87 -13.86 -9.32
CA LEU A 79 -10.91 -12.80 -9.03
C LEU A 79 -9.59 -13.08 -9.76
N SER A 80 -9.00 -12.07 -10.37
CA SER A 80 -7.62 -12.13 -10.87
C SER A 80 -6.88 -10.85 -10.56
N ALA A 81 -5.57 -10.94 -10.38
CA ALA A 81 -4.74 -9.78 -10.14
C ALA A 81 -3.44 -9.86 -10.93
N THR A 82 -3.10 -8.76 -11.59
CA THR A 82 -1.89 -8.62 -12.41
C THR A 82 -1.02 -7.53 -11.81
N THR A 83 0.27 -7.82 -11.57
CA THR A 83 1.24 -6.85 -11.08
C THR A 83 2.34 -6.66 -12.11
N VAL A 84 2.52 -5.42 -12.54
CA VAL A 84 3.55 -5.04 -13.52
C VAL A 84 4.53 -4.11 -12.82
N THR A 85 5.64 -4.69 -12.37
CA THR A 85 6.58 -4.05 -11.43
C THR A 85 7.38 -2.92 -12.05
N LYS A 86 7.70 -3.01 -13.35
CA LYS A 86 8.44 -1.96 -14.06
C LYS A 86 7.63 -0.67 -14.18
N GLU A 87 6.34 -0.81 -14.45
CA GLU A 87 5.37 0.28 -14.60
C GLU A 87 4.71 0.65 -13.26
N ARG A 88 5.07 -0.04 -12.18
CA ARG A 88 4.69 0.23 -10.79
C ARG A 88 3.18 0.28 -10.54
N TYR A 89 2.48 -0.73 -11.05
CA TYR A 89 1.07 -0.89 -10.74
C TYR A 89 0.63 -2.34 -10.57
N SER A 90 -0.55 -2.50 -9.97
CA SER A 90 -1.30 -3.74 -10.01
C SER A 90 -2.77 -3.48 -10.31
N LEU A 91 -3.40 -4.43 -10.99
CA LEU A 91 -4.81 -4.45 -11.29
C LEU A 91 -5.45 -5.62 -10.55
N LEU A 92 -6.58 -5.40 -9.88
CA LEU A 92 -7.46 -6.46 -9.37
C LEU A 92 -8.73 -6.45 -10.21
N HIS A 93 -8.98 -7.54 -10.92
CA HIS A 93 -10.17 -7.75 -11.71
C HIS A 93 -11.15 -8.67 -10.96
N ILE A 94 -12.41 -8.27 -10.96
CA ILE A 94 -13.53 -9.01 -10.37
C ILE A 94 -14.52 -9.27 -11.50
N SER A 95 -14.71 -10.53 -11.87
CA SER A 95 -15.72 -10.91 -12.85
C SER A 95 -16.99 -11.42 -12.16
N SER A 96 -18.14 -11.26 -12.83
CA SER A 96 -19.43 -11.76 -12.37
C SER A 96 -19.68 -11.47 -10.90
N SER A 97 -19.61 -10.18 -10.54
CA SER A 97 -19.62 -9.70 -9.15
C SER A 97 -20.84 -10.20 -8.39
N GLN A 98 -20.67 -10.58 -7.13
CA GLN A 98 -21.72 -11.10 -6.24
C GLN A 98 -21.91 -10.15 -5.07
N THR A 99 -23.08 -10.15 -4.42
CA THR A 99 -23.37 -9.28 -3.26
C THR A 99 -22.31 -9.39 -2.14
N THR A 100 -21.71 -10.59 -1.96
CA THR A 100 -20.61 -10.85 -1.03
C THR A 100 -19.30 -10.15 -1.36
N ASP A 101 -19.11 -9.71 -2.60
CA ASP A 101 -17.94 -8.96 -3.04
C ASP A 101 -18.02 -7.48 -2.64
N SER A 102 -19.16 -7.00 -2.12
CA SER A 102 -19.27 -5.65 -1.58
C SER A 102 -18.31 -5.44 -0.40
N GLY A 103 -17.81 -4.23 -0.23
CA GLY A 103 -16.89 -3.89 0.85
C GLY A 103 -15.71 -3.04 0.39
N ILE A 104 -14.66 -3.02 1.21
CA ILE A 104 -13.48 -2.19 0.98
C ILE A 104 -12.35 -3.05 0.45
N TYR A 105 -11.71 -2.61 -0.61
CA TYR A 105 -10.56 -3.23 -1.24
C TYR A 105 -9.34 -2.34 -1.10
N PHE A 106 -8.21 -2.94 -0.74
CA PHE A 106 -6.96 -2.21 -0.71
C PHE A 106 -5.74 -3.04 -1.07
N CYS A 107 -4.75 -2.37 -1.63
CA CYS A 107 -3.45 -2.95 -1.93
C CYS A 107 -2.43 -2.53 -0.86
N ALA A 108 -1.54 -3.45 -0.52
CA ALA A 108 -0.35 -3.16 0.27
C ALA A 108 0.89 -3.55 -0.52
N VAL A 109 1.98 -2.81 -0.36
CA VAL A 109 3.24 -3.07 -1.05
C VAL A 109 4.37 -3.26 -0.05
N GLU A 110 5.28 -4.17 -0.38
CA GLU A 110 6.48 -4.41 0.40
C GLU A 110 7.66 -3.67 -0.26
N PRO A 111 8.28 -2.68 0.40
CA PRO A 111 9.39 -1.94 -0.16
C PRO A 111 10.61 -2.84 -0.38
N GLN A 112 11.32 -2.66 -1.50
CA GLN A 112 12.68 -3.21 -1.60
C GLN A 112 13.64 -2.33 -0.79
N CYS A 113 14.08 -2.81 0.36
CA CYS A 113 15.14 -2.15 1.11
C CYS A 113 16.46 -2.29 0.35
N SER A 114 16.99 -1.19 -0.19
CA SER A 114 18.38 -1.14 -0.63
C SER A 114 19.29 -0.98 0.60
N PRO A 115 20.39 -1.76 0.75
CA PRO A 115 21.31 -1.66 1.89
C PRO A 115 22.08 -0.33 2.00
N GLY A 116 21.80 0.68 1.16
CA GLY A 116 22.66 1.84 0.95
C GLY A 116 22.14 3.19 1.47
N THR A 117 20.91 3.27 1.99
CA THR A 117 20.31 4.58 2.38
C THR A 117 19.72 4.63 3.78
N CYS A 118 19.76 3.52 4.53
CA CYS A 118 19.49 3.54 5.97
C CYS A 118 20.82 3.50 6.74
N SER A 119 21.46 4.66 6.91
CA SER A 119 22.43 4.81 8.00
C SER A 119 21.65 4.80 9.31
N LEU A 120 21.43 3.62 9.88
CA LEU A 120 21.05 3.52 11.28
C LEU A 120 22.23 4.08 12.07
N TYR A 121 22.11 5.32 12.56
CA TYR A 121 22.90 5.71 13.71
C TYR A 121 22.31 4.94 14.89
N THR A 122 22.78 3.72 15.09
CA THR A 122 22.51 2.94 16.29
C THR A 122 23.07 3.74 17.46
N ASN A 123 22.20 4.41 18.21
CA ASN A 123 22.50 4.65 19.62
C ASN A 123 22.29 3.31 20.33
N PRO A 124 23.34 2.65 20.84
CA PRO A 124 23.22 1.30 21.38
C PRO A 124 22.71 1.39 22.82
N GLN A 125 21.45 1.75 23.03
CA GLN A 125 20.77 1.52 24.31
C GLN A 125 19.28 1.28 24.08
N LEU A 126 18.84 0.15 24.65
CA LEU A 126 17.46 -0.30 24.84
C LEU A 126 16.82 -1.02 23.64
N GLY A 127 16.83 -2.34 23.74
CA GLY A 127 16.29 -3.26 22.74
C GLY A 127 14.79 -3.08 22.52
N SER A 128 14.43 -2.95 21.25
CA SER A 128 13.12 -3.30 20.75
C SER A 128 13.30 -3.88 19.37
N VAL A 129 12.94 -5.15 19.22
CA VAL A 129 12.84 -5.87 17.95
C VAL A 129 12.01 -5.02 16.98
N ALA A 130 12.64 -4.53 15.91
CA ALA A 130 11.93 -3.85 14.84
C ALA A 130 11.11 -4.90 14.08
N LEU A 131 9.81 -4.93 14.34
CA LEU A 131 8.85 -5.63 13.48
C LEU A 131 8.97 -5.04 12.06
N PRO A 132 8.86 -5.85 11.00
CA PRO A 132 8.86 -5.33 9.63
C PRO A 132 7.76 -4.29 9.51
N ALA A 133 8.15 -3.07 9.18
CA ALA A 133 7.24 -1.94 9.08
C ALA A 133 6.31 -2.17 7.88
N THR A 134 5.18 -2.82 8.12
CA THR A 134 4.02 -2.76 7.23
C THR A 134 3.58 -1.31 7.20
N THR A 135 4.17 -0.53 6.31
CA THR A 135 3.84 0.89 6.15
C THR A 135 2.47 0.91 5.47
N ILE A 136 1.41 1.05 6.27
CA ILE A 136 0.09 1.41 5.78
C ILE A 136 0.23 2.85 5.27
N SER A 137 0.60 3.01 4.01
CA SER A 137 0.69 4.32 3.39
C SER A 137 -0.73 4.90 3.26
N ARG A 138 -0.83 6.23 3.37
CA ARG A 138 -2.07 6.98 3.07
C ARG A 138 -2.42 6.83 1.59
N GLY A 139 -2.93 5.66 1.20
CA GLY A 139 -3.63 5.47 -0.06
C GLY A 139 -5.13 5.60 0.15
N HIS A 140 -5.84 6.20 -0.81
CA HIS A 140 -7.29 6.07 -0.86
C HIS A 140 -7.63 4.59 -1.06
N LEU A 141 -8.50 4.06 -0.21
CA LEU A 141 -9.06 2.71 -0.33
C LEU A 141 -10.10 2.71 -1.47
N SER A 142 -10.42 1.54 -2.02
CA SER A 142 -11.48 1.40 -3.02
C SER A 142 -12.72 0.74 -2.40
N SER A 143 -13.86 1.39 -2.39
CA SER A 143 -15.14 0.85 -1.95
C SER A 143 -15.94 0.31 -3.14
N ILE A 144 -16.52 -0.87 -3.00
CA ILE A 144 -17.45 -1.45 -3.98
C ILE A 144 -18.76 -1.77 -3.28
N SER A 145 -19.86 -1.27 -3.84
CA SER A 145 -21.23 -1.63 -3.46
C SER A 145 -21.92 -2.33 -4.63
N ILE A 146 -22.45 -3.52 -4.40
CA ILE A 146 -23.18 -4.29 -5.42
C ILE A 146 -24.67 -4.26 -5.06
N ALA A 147 -25.47 -3.76 -6.00
CA ALA A 147 -26.92 -3.65 -5.93
C ALA A 147 -27.61 -4.83 -6.61
#